data_AF-A0A066ZAX3-F1
#
_entry.id   AF-A0A066ZAX3-F1
#
_cell.length_a   1.000
_cell.length_b   1.000
_cell.length_c   1.000
_cell.angle_alpha   90.00
_cell.angle_beta   90.00
_cell.angle_gamma   90.00
#
_symmetry.space_group_name_H-M   'P 1'
#
loop_
_entity.id
_entity.type
_entity.pdbx_description
1 polymer ?
#
loop_
_entity_poly.entity_id
_entity_poly.type
_entity_poly.pdbx_seq_one_letter_code
_entity_poly.pdbx_strand_id
1 'polypeptide(L)'
;MRRIADRLSVQFRVPIEPQYDQAGHRWTLRWYDGPTVAAVRCALERLFPAEERLAVRRDLTTRALALAAIRETRAGAMHRSVGSWGQRYHLEQQLADREHPDRPADPREAAMLERLLAAASAAAGRGAAGPDLARAFDLVARDGIAWLLPEPSLAGPADPDGLALAPLEFLTSRYATGVHRTAWETALATLPLRTAVAAAHQDPEADPDAARAALTLLPALRARASAELDAVEARLAAVAAGGCRDDSCGSVSTPILPAHERSR
;
A
#
# COMPACT_ATOMS: atom_id res chain seq x y z
N MET A 1 -32.26 -17.06 -17.16
CA MET A 1 -31.81 -15.80 -16.52
C MET A 1 -31.87 -15.78 -15.00
N ARG A 2 -33.04 -15.65 -14.35
CA ARG A 2 -33.11 -15.50 -12.87
C ARG A 2 -32.43 -16.64 -12.11
N ARG A 3 -32.67 -17.90 -12.51
CA ARG A 3 -32.01 -19.09 -11.94
C ARG A 3 -30.48 -19.08 -12.02
N ILE A 4 -29.91 -18.49 -13.08
CA ILE A 4 -28.45 -18.37 -13.26
C ILE A 4 -27.92 -17.32 -12.28
N ALA A 5 -28.57 -16.16 -12.24
CA ALA A 5 -28.23 -15.07 -11.35
C ALA A 5 -28.28 -15.52 -9.88
N ASP A 6 -29.32 -16.24 -9.47
CA ASP A 6 -29.46 -16.78 -8.11
C ASP A 6 -28.33 -17.77 -7.78
N ARG A 7 -28.00 -18.69 -8.71
CA ARG A 7 -26.95 -19.69 -8.49
C ARG A 7 -25.57 -19.05 -8.35
N LEU A 8 -25.25 -18.08 -9.20
CA LEU A 8 -24.00 -17.33 -9.11
C LEU A 8 -23.98 -16.47 -7.84
N SER A 9 -25.12 -15.89 -7.45
CA SER A 9 -25.22 -15.09 -6.23
C SER A 9 -24.90 -15.92 -4.98
N VAL A 10 -25.42 -17.15 -4.92
CA VAL A 10 -25.09 -18.11 -3.85
C VAL A 10 -23.62 -18.49 -3.87
N GLN A 11 -23.05 -18.77 -5.04
CA GLN A 11 -21.65 -19.17 -5.17
C GLN A 11 -20.68 -18.09 -4.70
N PHE A 12 -20.88 -16.85 -5.14
CA PHE A 12 -19.98 -15.73 -4.86
C PHE A 12 -20.37 -14.91 -3.63
N ARG A 13 -21.52 -15.22 -3.00
CA ARG A 13 -22.07 -14.51 -1.85
C ARG A 13 -22.24 -13.00 -2.11
N VAL A 14 -22.62 -12.64 -3.33
CA VAL A 14 -22.93 -11.27 -3.74
C VAL A 14 -24.20 -11.27 -4.58
N PRO A 15 -25.08 -10.26 -4.45
CA PRO A 15 -26.25 -10.15 -5.33
C PRO A 15 -25.82 -9.94 -6.78
N ILE A 16 -26.26 -10.83 -7.67
CA ILE A 16 -26.11 -10.70 -9.12
C ILE A 16 -27.50 -10.52 -9.71
N GLU A 17 -27.69 -9.44 -10.45
CA GLU A 17 -28.98 -9.05 -11.02
C GLU A 17 -28.97 -9.20 -12.54
N PRO A 18 -29.96 -9.89 -13.13
CA PRO A 18 -30.13 -9.90 -14.58
C PRO A 18 -30.79 -8.61 -15.05
N GLN A 19 -30.13 -7.87 -15.94
CA GLN A 19 -30.65 -6.68 -16.58
C GLN A 19 -30.78 -6.93 -18.09
N TYR A 20 -31.94 -6.63 -18.65
CA TYR A 20 -32.13 -6.68 -20.09
C TYR A 20 -31.75 -5.33 -20.71
N ASP A 21 -30.73 -5.32 -21.55
CA ASP A 21 -30.33 -4.16 -22.34
C ASP A 21 -31.22 -4.09 -23.59
N GLN A 22 -32.13 -3.12 -23.61
CA GLN A 22 -33.07 -2.93 -24.73
C GLN A 22 -32.36 -2.49 -26.02
N ALA A 23 -31.26 -1.74 -25.93
CA ALA A 23 -30.54 -1.24 -27.10
C ALA A 23 -29.68 -2.34 -27.75
N GLY A 24 -29.10 -3.21 -26.93
CA GLY A 24 -28.28 -4.33 -27.39
C GLY A 24 -29.05 -5.65 -27.56
N HIS A 25 -30.36 -5.67 -27.29
CA HIS A 25 -31.21 -6.87 -27.25
C HIS A 25 -30.55 -8.07 -26.53
N ARG A 26 -29.89 -7.80 -25.41
CA ARG A 26 -29.06 -8.79 -24.71
C ARG A 26 -29.26 -8.76 -23.20
N TRP A 27 -29.16 -9.93 -22.59
CA TRP A 27 -29.13 -10.05 -21.14
C TRP A 27 -27.73 -9.79 -20.60
N THR A 28 -27.64 -8.92 -19.59
CA THR A 28 -26.43 -8.63 -18.83
C THR A 28 -26.60 -9.08 -17.39
N LEU A 29 -25.66 -9.85 -16.86
CA LEU A 29 -25.56 -10.10 -15.42
C LEU A 29 -24.72 -8.99 -14.80
N ARG A 30 -25.33 -8.26 -13.87
CA ARG A 30 -24.75 -7.09 -13.23
C ARG A 30 -24.56 -7.34 -11.74
N TRP A 31 -23.43 -6.93 -11.19
CA TRP A 31 -23.20 -6.95 -9.74
C TRP A 31 -22.29 -5.81 -9.32
N TYR A 32 -22.29 -5.53 -8.02
CA TYR A 32 -21.48 -4.47 -7.43
C TYR A 32 -20.36 -5.08 -6.59
N ASP A 33 -19.15 -4.55 -6.79
CA ASP A 33 -17.93 -5.03 -6.14
C ASP A 33 -17.79 -6.56 -6.30
N GLY A 34 -17.22 -7.28 -5.33
CA GLY A 34 -17.22 -8.74 -5.38
C GLY A 34 -16.24 -9.38 -6.39
N PRO A 35 -16.58 -10.56 -6.95
CA PRO A 35 -15.66 -11.32 -7.80
C PRO A 35 -15.33 -10.56 -9.09
N THR A 36 -14.19 -10.90 -9.70
CA THR A 36 -13.80 -10.32 -10.98
C THR A 36 -14.73 -10.78 -12.11
N VAL A 37 -14.77 -10.01 -13.20
CA VAL A 37 -15.49 -10.40 -14.41
C VAL A 37 -14.97 -11.75 -14.94
N ALA A 38 -13.66 -11.99 -14.90
CA ALA A 38 -13.06 -13.25 -15.31
C ALA A 38 -13.53 -14.43 -14.44
N ALA A 39 -13.61 -14.27 -13.12
CA ALA A 39 -14.11 -15.31 -12.22
C ALA A 39 -15.58 -15.67 -12.50
N VAL A 40 -16.43 -14.67 -12.73
CA VAL A 40 -17.85 -14.90 -13.08
C VAL A 40 -17.98 -15.57 -14.45
N ARG A 41 -17.19 -15.16 -15.45
CA ARG A 41 -17.18 -15.82 -16.78
C ARG A 41 -16.76 -17.28 -16.69
N CYS A 42 -15.69 -17.58 -15.96
CA CYS A 42 -15.23 -18.95 -15.73
C CYS A 42 -16.32 -19.80 -15.03
N ALA A 43 -17.01 -19.23 -14.03
CA ALA A 43 -18.12 -19.91 -13.37
C ALA A 43 -19.32 -20.15 -14.30
N LEU A 44 -19.66 -19.17 -15.17
CA LEU A 44 -20.70 -19.30 -16.17
C LEU A 44 -20.40 -20.43 -17.16
N GLU A 45 -19.19 -20.47 -17.72
CA GLU A 45 -18.78 -21.50 -18.67
C GLU A 45 -18.84 -22.90 -18.05
N ARG A 46 -18.45 -23.03 -16.78
CA ARG A 46 -18.46 -24.31 -16.06
C ARG A 46 -19.87 -24.78 -15.67
N LEU A 47 -20.74 -23.86 -15.25
CA LEU A 47 -22.08 -24.21 -14.73
C LEU A 47 -23.16 -24.24 -15.81
N PHE A 48 -22.97 -23.48 -16.89
CA PHE A 48 -23.95 -23.24 -17.95
C PHE A 48 -23.30 -23.21 -19.34
N PRO A 49 -22.65 -24.30 -19.80
CA PRO A 49 -21.89 -24.33 -21.05
C PRO A 49 -22.73 -24.16 -22.33
N ALA A 50 -24.06 -24.33 -22.23
CA ALA A 50 -25.00 -24.30 -23.36
C ALA A 50 -25.75 -22.97 -23.52
N GLU A 51 -25.57 -22.01 -22.62
CA GLU A 51 -26.24 -20.71 -22.74
C GLU A 51 -25.47 -19.76 -23.67
N GLU A 52 -26.23 -18.95 -24.43
CA GLU A 52 -25.68 -17.85 -25.22
C GLU A 52 -24.76 -16.98 -24.36
N ARG A 53 -23.72 -16.38 -24.97
CA ARG A 53 -22.73 -15.55 -24.28
C ARG A 53 -23.39 -14.34 -23.63
N LEU A 54 -23.85 -14.52 -22.40
CA LEU A 54 -24.40 -13.45 -21.57
C LEU A 54 -23.36 -12.35 -21.41
N ALA A 55 -23.81 -11.10 -21.53
CA ALA A 55 -22.98 -10.00 -21.11
C ALA A 55 -22.82 -10.05 -19.58
N VAL A 56 -21.66 -9.67 -19.09
CA VAL A 56 -21.38 -9.58 -17.66
C VAL A 56 -20.75 -8.23 -17.39
N ARG A 57 -21.18 -7.59 -16.31
CA ARG A 57 -20.70 -6.27 -15.93
C ARG A 57 -20.57 -6.20 -14.41
N ARG A 58 -19.37 -5.86 -13.95
CA ARG A 58 -19.12 -5.47 -12.57
C ARG A 58 -19.08 -3.95 -12.50
N ASP A 59 -19.90 -3.36 -11.64
CA ASP A 59 -19.75 -1.96 -11.27
C ASP A 59 -19.10 -1.85 -9.89
N LEU A 60 -18.46 -0.72 -9.63
CA LEU A 60 -17.77 -0.45 -8.37
C LEU A 60 -18.56 0.57 -7.56
N THR A 61 -18.69 0.30 -6.26
CA THR A 61 -19.38 1.23 -5.36
C THR A 61 -18.47 2.41 -5.00
N THR A 62 -19.08 3.51 -4.52
CA THR A 62 -18.34 4.63 -3.92
C THR A 62 -17.39 4.15 -2.83
N ARG A 63 -17.80 3.15 -2.05
CA ARG A 63 -16.98 2.56 -0.99
C ARG A 63 -15.69 1.94 -1.54
N ALA A 64 -15.79 1.09 -2.56
CA ALA A 64 -14.63 0.45 -3.17
C ALA A 64 -13.66 1.48 -3.78
N LEU A 65 -14.20 2.50 -4.45
CA LEU A 65 -13.40 3.56 -5.06
C LEU A 65 -12.73 4.47 -4.01
N ALA A 66 -13.45 4.86 -2.95
CA ALA A 66 -12.88 5.64 -1.85
C ALA A 66 -11.78 4.87 -1.10
N LEU A 67 -11.98 3.57 -0.88
CA LEU A 67 -10.98 2.69 -0.29
C LEU A 67 -9.72 2.57 -1.17
N ALA A 68 -9.90 2.44 -2.48
CA ALA A 68 -8.79 2.43 -3.42
C ALA A 68 -8.03 3.77 -3.41
N ALA A 69 -8.74 4.91 -3.32
CA ALA A 69 -8.09 6.21 -3.19
C ALA A 69 -7.20 6.29 -1.93
N ILE A 70 -7.68 5.83 -0.78
CA ILE A 70 -6.86 5.79 0.45
C ILE A 70 -5.57 4.96 0.24
N ARG A 71 -5.70 3.78 -0.38
CA ARG A 71 -4.57 2.88 -0.64
C ARG A 71 -3.56 3.49 -1.61
N GLU A 72 -4.02 4.05 -2.71
CA GLU A 72 -3.17 4.68 -3.74
C GLU A 72 -2.47 5.93 -3.20
N THR A 73 -3.15 6.73 -2.38
CA THR A 73 -2.53 7.86 -1.70
C THR A 73 -1.44 7.41 -0.74
N ARG A 74 -1.71 6.38 0.06
CA ARG A 74 -0.71 5.79 0.97
C ARG A 74 0.49 5.19 0.23
N ALA A 75 0.28 4.63 -0.95
CA ALA A 75 1.34 4.13 -1.83
C ALA A 75 2.15 5.26 -2.52
N GLY A 76 1.71 6.53 -2.39
CA GLY A 76 2.34 7.67 -3.06
C GLY A 76 2.01 7.77 -4.56
N ALA A 77 1.07 6.97 -5.06
CA ALA A 77 0.68 6.94 -6.47
C ALA A 77 -0.36 8.02 -6.81
N MET A 78 -1.17 8.45 -5.84
CA MET A 78 -2.20 9.47 -6.08
C MET A 78 -1.61 10.88 -6.16
N HIS A 79 -1.58 11.45 -7.36
CA HIS A 79 -1.09 12.82 -7.60
C HIS A 79 -2.23 13.83 -7.41
N ARG A 80 -1.95 14.97 -6.74
CA ARG A 80 -2.92 16.01 -6.33
C ARG A 80 -3.66 16.73 -7.48
N SER A 81 -3.57 16.27 -8.73
CA SER A 81 -3.88 17.10 -9.91
C SER A 81 -4.60 16.43 -11.06
N VAL A 82 -5.08 15.19 -10.94
CA VAL A 82 -5.91 14.59 -12.00
C VAL A 82 -7.37 14.82 -11.64
N GLY A 83 -8.13 15.52 -12.50
CA GLY A 83 -9.56 15.75 -12.25
C GLY A 83 -10.31 14.45 -11.93
N SER A 84 -11.41 14.56 -11.18
CA SER A 84 -12.17 13.45 -10.58
C SER A 84 -12.49 12.29 -11.55
N TRP A 85 -12.66 12.58 -12.84
CA TRP A 85 -12.91 11.58 -13.89
C TRP A 85 -11.69 10.72 -14.25
N GLY A 86 -10.49 11.31 -14.36
CA GLY A 86 -9.27 10.56 -14.67
C GLY A 86 -8.83 9.68 -13.49
N GLN A 87 -9.01 10.17 -12.27
CA GLN A 87 -8.79 9.39 -11.05
C GLN A 87 -9.75 8.20 -10.96
N ARG A 88 -11.04 8.43 -11.23
CA ARG A 88 -12.04 7.35 -11.25
C ARG A 88 -11.62 6.23 -12.21
N TYR A 89 -11.34 6.55 -13.47
CA TYR A 89 -10.98 5.54 -14.46
C TYR A 89 -9.70 4.78 -14.07
N HIS A 90 -8.70 5.48 -13.55
CA HIS A 90 -7.47 4.86 -13.05
C HIS A 90 -7.74 3.84 -11.93
N LEU A 91 -8.55 4.20 -10.94
CA LEU A 91 -8.92 3.31 -9.85
C LEU A 91 -9.79 2.14 -10.35
N GLU A 92 -10.71 2.38 -11.28
CA GLU A 92 -11.50 1.29 -11.90
C GLU A 92 -10.61 0.25 -12.61
N GLN A 93 -9.55 0.69 -13.29
CA GLN A 93 -8.57 -0.21 -13.91
C GLN A 93 -7.77 -1.01 -12.88
N GLN A 94 -7.26 -0.36 -11.83
CA GLN A 94 -6.52 -1.05 -10.77
C GLN A 94 -7.37 -2.07 -10.02
N LEU A 95 -8.66 -1.76 -9.83
CA LEU A 95 -9.58 -2.65 -9.15
C LEU A 95 -10.08 -3.78 -10.05
N ALA A 96 -9.91 -3.72 -11.37
CA ALA A 96 -10.47 -4.67 -12.36
C ALA A 96 -10.23 -6.14 -11.98
N ASP A 97 -9.00 -6.46 -11.56
CA ASP A 97 -8.59 -7.82 -11.21
C ASP A 97 -8.63 -8.11 -9.70
N ARG A 98 -9.07 -7.14 -8.89
CA ARG A 98 -9.22 -7.32 -7.44
C ARG A 98 -10.58 -7.91 -7.11
N GLU A 99 -10.57 -9.00 -6.35
CA GLU A 99 -11.79 -9.55 -5.74
C GLU A 99 -12.19 -8.73 -4.50
N HIS A 100 -13.49 -8.50 -4.34
CA HIS A 100 -14.08 -7.80 -3.20
C HIS A 100 -13.36 -6.47 -2.88
N PRO A 101 -13.28 -5.53 -3.84
CA PRO A 101 -12.50 -4.31 -3.70
C PRO A 101 -12.99 -3.37 -2.59
N ASP A 102 -14.23 -3.56 -2.14
CA ASP A 102 -14.91 -2.85 -1.04
C ASP A 102 -14.47 -3.28 0.37
N ARG A 103 -13.73 -4.40 0.48
CA ARG A 103 -13.29 -4.95 1.77
C ARG A 103 -11.99 -4.31 2.26
N PRO A 104 -12.00 -3.71 3.47
CA PRO A 104 -10.78 -3.28 4.13
C PRO A 104 -9.88 -4.47 4.48
N ALA A 105 -8.57 -4.24 4.50
CA ALA A 105 -7.56 -5.23 4.87
C ALA A 105 -7.40 -5.35 6.39
N ASP A 106 -7.64 -4.26 7.12
CA ASP A 106 -7.49 -4.19 8.57
C ASP A 106 -8.52 -3.21 9.21
N PRO A 107 -8.69 -3.23 10.54
CA PRO A 107 -9.63 -2.34 11.24
C PRO A 107 -9.32 -0.85 11.08
N ARG A 108 -8.05 -0.47 10.91
CA ARG A 108 -7.64 0.93 10.72
C ARG A 108 -8.12 1.46 9.39
N GLU A 109 -7.90 0.70 8.33
CA GLU A 109 -8.36 1.02 6.99
C GLU A 109 -9.89 1.11 6.93
N ALA A 110 -10.59 0.21 7.65
CA ALA A 110 -12.04 0.29 7.81
C ALA A 110 -12.47 1.61 8.48
N ALA A 111 -11.85 1.98 9.60
CA ALA A 111 -12.17 3.19 10.33
C ALA A 111 -11.86 4.48 9.53
N MET A 112 -10.74 4.52 8.82
CA MET A 112 -10.39 5.61 7.92
C MET A 112 -11.41 5.76 6.78
N LEU A 113 -11.84 4.64 6.18
CA LEU A 113 -12.86 4.62 5.14
C LEU A 113 -14.21 5.15 5.65
N GLU A 114 -14.69 4.67 6.80
CA GLU A 114 -15.94 5.16 7.39
C GLU A 114 -15.89 6.67 7.63
N ARG A 115 -14.77 7.18 8.15
CA ARG A 115 -14.60 8.60 8.41
C ARG A 115 -14.57 9.44 7.13
N LEU A 116 -13.93 8.94 6.07
CA LEU A 116 -13.95 9.58 4.75
C LEU A 116 -15.37 9.64 4.17
N LEU A 117 -16.10 8.52 4.20
CA LEU A 117 -17.46 8.45 3.68
C LEU A 117 -18.43 9.32 4.49
N ALA A 118 -18.28 9.39 5.81
CA ALA A 118 -19.05 10.28 6.67
C ALA A 118 -18.80 11.75 6.32
N ALA A 119 -17.53 12.15 6.16
CA ALA A 119 -17.16 13.51 5.77
C ALA A 119 -17.66 13.90 4.37
N ALA A 120 -17.59 12.97 3.41
CA ALA A 120 -18.11 13.16 2.07
C ALA A 120 -19.65 13.29 2.05
N SER A 121 -20.35 12.60 2.97
CA SER A 121 -21.81 12.65 3.08
C SER A 121 -22.31 13.91 3.80
N ALA A 122 -21.59 14.40 4.81
CA ALA A 122 -22.02 15.54 5.62
C ALA A 122 -22.19 16.85 4.81
N ALA A 123 -21.44 17.00 3.72
CA ALA A 123 -21.50 18.18 2.85
C ALA A 123 -22.62 18.12 1.80
N ALA A 124 -23.20 16.95 1.52
CA ALA A 124 -24.14 16.75 0.42
C ALA A 124 -25.57 17.30 0.70
N GLY A 125 -25.80 17.89 1.88
CA GLY A 125 -27.09 18.48 2.26
C GLY A 125 -28.15 17.43 2.65
N ARG A 126 -29.23 17.88 3.34
CA ARG A 126 -30.34 16.98 3.73
C ARG A 126 -31.05 16.50 2.47
N GLY A 127 -30.92 15.21 2.15
CA GLY A 127 -31.63 14.56 1.03
C GLY A 127 -30.75 13.83 0.01
N ALA A 128 -29.42 13.94 0.10
CA ALA A 128 -28.53 13.14 -0.73
C ALA A 128 -28.61 11.65 -0.33
N ALA A 129 -28.84 10.78 -1.31
CA ALA A 129 -29.08 9.34 -1.10
C ALA A 129 -27.82 8.50 -0.81
N GLY A 130 -26.66 9.13 -0.58
CA GLY A 130 -25.41 8.42 -0.30
C GLY A 130 -24.17 9.31 -0.35
N PRO A 131 -22.99 8.73 -0.07
CA PRO A 131 -21.72 9.46 -0.11
C PRO A 131 -21.38 9.94 -1.53
N ASP A 132 -20.96 11.20 -1.63
CA ASP A 132 -20.50 11.80 -2.88
C ASP A 132 -19.05 11.38 -3.16
N LEU A 133 -18.86 10.59 -4.24
CA LEU A 133 -17.56 10.11 -4.68
C LEU A 133 -16.62 11.25 -5.08
N ALA A 134 -17.12 12.27 -5.79
CA ALA A 134 -16.29 13.39 -6.22
C ALA A 134 -15.76 14.12 -4.99
N ARG A 135 -16.62 14.31 -3.98
CA ARG A 135 -16.21 14.92 -2.71
C ARG A 135 -15.19 14.08 -1.95
N ALA A 136 -15.36 12.75 -1.91
CA ALA A 136 -14.40 11.86 -1.27
C ALA A 136 -13.01 11.98 -1.92
N PHE A 137 -12.95 12.03 -3.26
CA PHE A 137 -11.70 12.25 -3.98
C PHE A 137 -11.10 13.63 -3.73
N ASP A 138 -11.92 14.69 -3.70
CA ASP A 138 -11.45 16.05 -3.41
C ASP A 138 -10.84 16.14 -2.01
N LEU A 139 -11.46 15.52 -1.00
CA LEU A 139 -10.94 15.46 0.36
C LEU A 139 -9.57 14.77 0.42
N VAL A 140 -9.44 13.62 -0.23
CA VAL A 140 -8.16 12.88 -0.27
C VAL A 140 -7.08 13.66 -1.03
N ALA A 141 -7.41 14.26 -2.17
CA ALA A 141 -6.46 14.98 -3.01
C ALA A 141 -6.00 16.30 -2.38
N ARG A 142 -6.91 17.03 -1.72
CA ARG A 142 -6.64 18.34 -1.12
C ARG A 142 -6.00 18.22 0.26
N ASP A 143 -6.63 17.44 1.14
CA ASP A 143 -6.31 17.40 2.56
C ASP A 143 -5.41 16.21 2.93
N GLY A 144 -5.14 15.31 1.97
CA GLY A 144 -4.39 14.08 2.21
C GLY A 144 -5.22 13.04 2.95
N ILE A 145 -4.54 12.10 3.62
CA ILE A 145 -5.22 11.04 4.40
C ILE A 145 -4.89 11.11 5.90
N ALA A 146 -3.99 11.98 6.36
CA ALA A 146 -3.65 12.05 7.78
C ALA A 146 -4.78 12.59 8.65
N TRP A 147 -5.63 13.48 8.12
CA TRP A 147 -6.79 14.02 8.84
C TRP A 147 -7.85 12.94 9.15
N LEU A 148 -7.80 11.78 8.49
CA LEU A 148 -8.63 10.62 8.80
C LEU A 148 -8.23 9.97 10.13
N LEU A 149 -7.03 10.23 10.62
CA LEU A 149 -6.59 9.85 11.95
C LEU A 149 -7.10 10.94 12.92
N PRO A 150 -7.75 10.57 14.04
CA PRO A 150 -8.17 11.51 15.08
C PRO A 150 -6.95 12.18 15.72
N GLU A 151 -7.22 13.04 16.72
CA GLU A 151 -6.18 13.65 17.54
C GLU A 151 -5.08 12.60 17.87
N PRO A 152 -3.79 12.88 17.61
CA PRO A 152 -2.74 11.88 17.66
C PRO A 152 -2.68 11.22 19.05
N SER A 153 -3.17 9.98 19.16
CA SER A 153 -3.04 9.16 20.36
C SER A 153 -2.03 8.06 20.09
N LEU A 154 -1.13 7.82 21.04
CA LEU A 154 -0.19 6.71 20.97
C LEU A 154 -0.93 5.40 21.26
N ALA A 155 -0.83 4.43 20.35
CA ALA A 155 -1.43 3.11 20.53
C ALA A 155 -0.93 2.43 21.81
N GLY A 156 -1.87 2.06 22.68
CA GLY A 156 -1.60 1.28 23.88
C GLY A 156 -1.34 -0.20 23.58
N PRO A 157 -0.71 -0.96 24.49
CA PRO A 157 -0.39 -2.38 24.31
C PRO A 157 -1.62 -3.31 24.18
N ALA A 158 -2.82 -2.81 24.45
CA ALA A 158 -4.08 -3.54 24.32
C ALA A 158 -5.18 -2.68 23.67
N ASP A 159 -4.81 -1.62 22.96
CA ASP A 159 -5.79 -0.71 22.37
C ASP A 159 -6.36 -1.32 21.07
N PRO A 160 -7.67 -1.64 21.02
CA PRO A 160 -8.32 -2.08 19.80
C PRO A 160 -8.64 -0.93 18.85
N ASP A 161 -8.40 0.33 19.25
CA ASP A 161 -8.65 1.48 18.38
C ASP A 161 -7.70 1.44 17.19
N GLY A 162 -8.24 1.01 16.05
CA GLY A 162 -7.52 0.95 14.80
C GLY A 162 -6.95 2.30 14.37
N LEU A 163 -7.45 3.43 14.90
CA LEU A 163 -6.97 4.76 14.55
C LEU A 163 -5.82 5.27 15.42
N ALA A 164 -5.46 4.57 16.50
CA ALA A 164 -4.32 4.94 17.32
C ALA A 164 -3.00 4.79 16.54
N LEU A 165 -2.06 5.71 16.78
CA LEU A 165 -0.81 5.78 16.05
C LEU A 165 0.22 4.81 16.61
N ALA A 166 0.90 4.08 15.72
CA ALA A 166 2.09 3.34 16.12
C ALA A 166 3.18 4.32 16.62
N PRO A 167 4.15 3.87 17.45
CA PRO A 167 5.17 4.76 18.01
C PRO A 167 5.90 5.64 16.98
N LEU A 168 6.25 5.08 15.82
CA LEU A 168 6.93 5.84 14.77
C LEU A 168 6.01 6.85 14.08
N GLU A 169 4.74 6.50 13.91
CA GLU A 169 3.72 7.39 13.36
C GLU A 169 3.42 8.54 14.31
N PHE A 170 3.32 8.27 15.61
CA PHE A 170 3.13 9.29 16.65
C PHE A 170 4.29 10.29 16.69
N LEU A 171 5.54 9.81 16.67
CA LEU A 171 6.70 10.69 16.58
C LEU A 171 6.73 11.45 15.25
N THR A 172 6.30 10.83 14.15
CA THR A 172 6.20 11.52 12.85
C THR A 172 5.16 12.62 12.90
N SER A 173 3.95 12.37 13.40
CA SER A 173 2.89 13.38 13.48
C SER A 173 3.30 14.57 14.32
N ARG A 174 4.11 14.35 15.37
CA ARG A 174 4.60 15.40 16.26
C ARG A 174 5.80 16.18 15.70
N TYR A 175 6.81 15.47 15.19
CA TYR A 175 8.12 16.06 14.87
C TYR A 175 8.41 16.28 13.39
N ALA A 176 7.56 15.77 12.48
CA ALA A 176 7.77 16.00 11.06
C ALA A 176 7.61 17.48 10.71
N THR A 177 8.58 18.01 9.95
CA THR A 177 8.59 19.39 9.46
C THR A 177 8.83 19.44 7.96
N GLY A 178 8.48 20.56 7.32
CA GLY A 178 8.69 20.80 5.89
C GLY A 178 8.16 19.65 5.02
N VAL A 179 9.03 19.12 4.16
CA VAL A 179 8.68 18.03 3.22
C VAL A 179 8.19 16.76 3.93
N HIS A 180 8.71 16.44 5.11
CA HIS A 180 8.28 15.27 5.87
C HIS A 180 6.88 15.46 6.45
N ARG A 181 6.55 16.69 6.87
CA ARG A 181 5.19 17.02 7.32
C ARG A 181 4.19 16.85 6.19
N THR A 182 4.50 17.39 5.01
CA THR A 182 3.64 17.24 3.82
C THR A 182 3.52 15.77 3.42
N ALA A 183 4.58 14.99 3.49
CA ALA A 183 4.56 13.55 3.17
C ALA A 183 3.71 12.76 4.18
N TRP A 184 3.80 13.08 5.47
CA TRP A 184 2.94 12.54 6.51
C TRP A 184 1.47 12.90 6.28
N GLU A 185 1.17 14.19 6.11
CA GLU A 185 -0.20 14.69 5.91
C GLU A 185 -0.85 14.07 4.67
N THR A 186 -0.08 13.96 3.59
CA THR A 186 -0.57 13.44 2.31
C THR A 186 -0.77 11.94 2.34
N ALA A 187 0.23 11.18 2.79
CA ALA A 187 0.33 9.73 2.51
C ALA A 187 0.67 8.88 3.75
N LEU A 188 0.70 9.46 4.95
CA LEU A 188 1.19 8.80 6.18
C LEU A 188 2.64 8.29 6.07
N ALA A 189 3.46 8.97 5.27
CA ALA A 189 4.87 8.64 5.16
C ALA A 189 5.58 8.98 6.47
N THR A 190 6.17 7.98 7.12
CA THR A 190 6.84 8.15 8.41
C THR A 190 8.25 8.73 8.25
N LEU A 191 8.70 9.44 9.28
CA LEU A 191 10.10 9.84 9.38
C LEU A 191 11.00 8.59 9.43
N PRO A 192 12.26 8.70 8.94
CA PRO A 192 13.26 7.66 9.20
C PRO A 192 13.40 7.43 10.70
N LEU A 193 13.48 6.16 11.11
CA LEU A 193 13.50 5.73 12.52
C LEU A 193 14.52 6.52 13.37
N ARG A 194 15.76 6.66 12.88
CA ARG A 194 16.82 7.41 13.57
C ARG A 194 16.47 8.89 13.74
N THR A 195 15.88 9.50 12.70
CA THR A 195 15.46 10.90 12.71
C THR A 195 14.33 11.14 13.72
N ALA A 196 13.32 10.26 13.75
CA ALA A 196 12.20 10.37 14.67
C ALA A 196 12.64 10.28 16.15
N VAL A 197 13.49 9.29 16.48
CA VAL A 197 14.02 9.12 17.84
C VAL A 197 14.94 10.27 18.23
N ALA A 198 15.79 10.74 17.31
CA ALA A 198 16.68 11.89 17.58
C ALA A 198 15.88 13.17 17.83
N ALA A 199 14.82 13.43 17.06
CA ALA A 199 13.97 14.59 17.26
C ALA A 199 13.29 14.56 18.64
N ALA A 200 12.76 13.41 19.05
CA ALA A 200 12.17 13.23 20.38
C ALA A 200 13.20 13.42 21.51
N HIS A 201 14.44 12.97 21.31
CA HIS A 201 15.52 13.15 22.29
C HIS A 201 15.98 14.61 22.42
N GLN A 202 15.95 15.36 21.32
CA GLN A 202 16.38 16.76 21.27
C GLN A 202 15.30 17.74 21.73
N ASP A 203 14.05 17.28 21.87
CA ASP A 203 12.93 18.09 22.34
C ASP A 203 12.96 18.22 23.88
N PRO A 204 13.26 19.41 24.45
CA PRO A 204 13.25 19.62 25.89
C PRO A 204 11.84 19.57 26.49
N GLU A 205 10.80 19.74 25.66
CA GLU A 205 9.38 19.77 26.05
C GLU A 205 8.63 18.51 25.57
N ALA A 206 9.35 17.39 25.45
CA ALA A 206 8.77 16.12 25.05
C ALA A 206 7.72 15.65 26.08
N ASP A 207 6.50 15.41 25.61
CA ASP A 207 5.44 14.88 26.46
C ASP A 207 5.69 13.39 26.83
N PRO A 208 4.99 12.83 27.85
CA PRO A 208 5.18 11.45 28.27
C PRO A 208 4.92 10.40 27.18
N ASP A 209 4.02 10.66 26.24
CA ASP A 209 3.70 9.73 25.16
C ASP A 209 4.79 9.76 24.08
N ALA A 210 5.38 10.94 23.78
CA ALA A 210 6.55 11.07 22.91
C ALA A 210 7.76 10.34 23.50
N ALA A 211 7.99 10.48 24.81
CA ALA A 211 9.04 9.73 25.50
C ALA A 211 8.79 8.21 25.45
N ARG A 212 7.55 7.76 25.70
CA ARG A 212 7.17 6.34 25.62
C ARG A 212 7.33 5.77 24.22
N ALA A 213 6.91 6.53 23.20
CA ALA A 213 7.07 6.15 21.80
C ALA A 213 8.55 5.99 21.43
N ALA A 214 9.39 6.96 21.80
CA ALA A 214 10.83 6.91 21.56
C ALA A 214 11.49 5.72 22.26
N LEU A 215 11.16 5.47 23.53
CA LEU A 215 11.66 4.32 24.30
C LEU A 215 11.27 2.97 23.67
N THR A 216 10.03 2.87 23.17
CA THR A 216 9.51 1.68 22.49
C THR A 216 10.28 1.37 21.20
N LEU A 217 10.81 2.40 20.53
CA LEU A 217 11.55 2.28 19.28
C LEU A 217 13.05 1.99 19.47
N LEU A 218 13.61 2.17 20.67
CA LEU A 218 15.04 1.96 20.93
C LEU A 218 15.54 0.54 20.60
N PRO A 219 14.81 -0.56 20.91
CA PRO A 219 15.26 -1.91 20.55
C PRO A 219 15.43 -2.08 19.03
N ALA A 220 14.47 -1.57 18.24
CA ALA A 220 14.53 -1.61 16.78
C ALA A 220 15.69 -0.75 16.25
N LEU A 221 15.93 0.42 16.84
CA LEU A 221 17.05 1.29 16.46
C LEU A 221 18.40 0.61 16.75
N ARG A 222 18.54 -0.05 17.91
CA ARG A 222 19.75 -0.82 18.26
C ARG A 222 19.99 -1.97 17.30
N ALA A 223 18.97 -2.78 17.02
CA ALA A 223 19.08 -3.91 16.11
C ALA A 223 19.52 -3.47 14.70
N ARG A 224 18.97 -2.35 14.21
CA ARG A 224 19.37 -1.78 12.92
C ARG A 224 20.82 -1.30 12.92
N ALA A 225 21.24 -0.58 13.96
CA ALA A 225 22.62 -0.11 14.07
C ALA A 225 23.61 -1.27 14.13
N SER A 226 23.31 -2.33 14.88
CA SER A 226 24.12 -3.55 14.94
C SER A 226 24.24 -4.21 13.56
N ALA A 227 23.11 -4.42 12.87
CA ALA A 227 23.13 -5.02 11.52
C ALA A 227 23.93 -4.19 10.49
N GLU A 228 23.86 -2.85 10.58
CA GLU A 228 24.66 -1.95 9.73
C GLU A 228 26.17 -2.09 10.03
N LEU A 229 26.56 -2.21 11.31
CA LEU A 229 27.96 -2.43 11.70
C LEU A 229 28.46 -3.80 11.23
N ASP A 230 27.69 -4.86 11.43
CA ASP A 230 28.05 -6.22 11.00
C ASP A 230 28.25 -6.29 9.47
N ALA A 231 27.40 -5.60 8.70
CA ALA A 231 27.53 -5.52 7.25
C ALA A 231 28.79 -4.76 6.81
N VAL A 232 29.15 -3.69 7.53
CA VAL A 232 30.39 -2.94 7.29
C VAL A 232 31.60 -3.80 7.63
N GLU A 233 31.59 -4.48 8.77
CA GLU A 233 32.66 -5.39 9.19
C GLU A 233 32.88 -6.50 8.15
N ALA A 234 31.82 -7.19 7.74
CA ALA A 234 31.89 -8.25 6.74
C ALA A 234 32.48 -7.75 5.41
N ARG A 235 32.07 -6.56 4.97
CA ARG A 235 32.60 -5.94 3.74
C ARG A 235 34.09 -5.60 3.86
N LEU A 236 34.50 -5.02 4.99
CA LEU A 236 35.90 -4.65 5.22
C LEU A 236 36.79 -5.90 5.37
N ALA A 237 36.30 -6.94 6.05
CA ALA A 237 36.98 -8.23 6.17
C ALA A 237 37.18 -8.89 4.80
N ALA A 238 36.17 -8.83 3.90
CA ALA A 238 36.28 -9.35 2.54
C ALA A 238 37.34 -8.59 1.71
N VAL A 239 37.42 -7.26 1.84
CA VAL A 239 38.45 -6.45 1.18
C VAL A 239 39.85 -6.78 1.72
N ALA A 240 39.99 -6.89 3.05
CA ALA A 240 41.25 -7.25 3.69
C ALA A 240 41.73 -8.64 3.27
N ALA A 241 40.83 -9.63 3.16
CA ALA A 241 41.16 -10.98 2.71
C ALA A 241 41.44 -11.07 1.20
N GLY A 242 40.80 -10.22 0.38
CA GLY A 242 41.00 -10.16 -1.07
C GLY A 242 42.35 -9.56 -1.49
N GLY A 243 42.92 -8.66 -0.67
CA GLY A 243 44.25 -8.07 -0.92
C GLY A 243 45.43 -9.02 -0.73
N CYS A 244 45.24 -10.19 -0.11
CA CYS A 244 46.30 -11.17 0.12
C CYS A 244 46.49 -12.20 -1.02
N ARG A 245 45.73 -12.13 -2.12
CA ARG A 245 45.78 -13.15 -3.20
C ARG A 245 46.62 -12.80 -4.43
N ASP A 246 47.17 -11.58 -4.54
CA ASP A 246 47.90 -11.15 -5.75
C ASP A 246 49.43 -10.97 -5.59
N ASP A 247 50.02 -11.34 -4.44
CA ASP A 247 51.46 -11.11 -4.18
C ASP A 247 52.34 -12.38 -4.25
N SER A 248 51.92 -13.40 -4.99
CA SER A 248 52.81 -14.53 -5.31
C SER A 248 52.58 -15.07 -6.72
N CYS A 249 53.52 -14.77 -7.62
CA CYS A 249 54.46 -15.75 -8.20
C CYS A 249 54.91 -15.32 -9.61
N GLY A 250 55.71 -14.26 -9.68
CA GLY A 250 56.45 -13.85 -10.87
C GLY A 250 57.95 -14.07 -10.72
N SER A 251 58.38 -15.20 -10.13
CA SER A 251 59.80 -15.59 -10.14
C SER A 251 60.14 -16.11 -11.54
N VAL A 252 60.49 -15.21 -12.45
CA VAL A 252 61.02 -15.56 -13.77
C VAL A 252 62.42 -16.13 -13.56
N SER A 253 62.49 -17.46 -13.49
CA SER A 253 63.73 -18.23 -13.57
C SER A 253 64.40 -17.96 -14.91
N THR A 254 65.60 -17.37 -14.86
CA THR A 254 66.48 -17.21 -16.01
C THR A 254 67.06 -18.60 -16.38
N PRO A 255 66.90 -19.10 -17.62
CA PRO A 255 67.50 -20.37 -17.99
C PRO A 255 69.01 -20.19 -18.24
N ILE A 256 69.80 -20.96 -17.50
CA ILE A 256 71.24 -21.13 -17.67
C ILE A 256 71.49 -21.91 -18.98
N LEU A 257 72.30 -21.34 -19.86
CA LEU A 257 72.82 -21.93 -21.10
C LEU A 257 73.58 -23.25 -20.82
N PRO A 258 73.36 -24.33 -21.61
CA PRO A 258 74.26 -25.46 -21.59
C PRO A 258 75.46 -25.21 -22.53
N ALA A 259 76.65 -25.47 -22.00
CA ALA A 259 77.89 -25.57 -22.75
C ALA A 259 77.98 -26.95 -23.44
N HIS A 260 78.25 -26.95 -24.75
CA HIS A 260 78.78 -28.07 -25.54
C HIS A 260 79.34 -27.46 -26.83
N GLU A 261 80.41 -27.91 -27.48
CA GLU A 261 81.56 -28.72 -27.14
C GLU A 261 82.47 -28.53 -28.37
N ARG A 262 83.78 -28.34 -28.19
CA ARG A 262 84.73 -28.37 -29.30
C ARG A 262 85.00 -29.83 -29.65
N SER A 263 84.91 -30.20 -30.93
CA SER A 263 85.76 -31.23 -31.51
C SER A 263 85.91 -31.03 -33.02
N ARG A 264 87.19 -30.99 -33.39
CA ARG A 264 87.92 -31.11 -34.66
C ARG A 264 87.15 -31.55 -35.91
#